data_AF-A0A934A2P0-F1
#
_entry.id   AF-A0A934A2P0-F1
#
_cell.length_a   1.000
_cell.length_b   1.000
_cell.length_c   1.000
_cell.angle_alpha   90.00
_cell.angle_beta   90.00
_cell.angle_gamma   90.00
#
_symmetry.space_group_name_H-M   'P 1'
#
loop_
_entity.id
_entity.type
_entity.pdbx_description
1 polymer ?
#
loop_
_entity_poly.entity_id
_entity_poly.type
_entity_poly.pdbx_seq_one_letter_code
_entity_poly.pdbx_strand_id
1 'polypeptide(L)'
;MKRYAMNCFSFFLVFFLILGISPASAPAGGEIVNLLSLQQGALPVVIPPTYGGWNAENLLDDSAETGWACETGKVKDNVFVFVLAETATLDRFEFDTASVDDDGAGAKDVLVEVSTTSQAAGFAPVLQVSLADKADGQRFQATQKTPARWVRLTIRNNHGSEKWSELFSIRGFGEKPAISIPVNISGTYTSTYAQFHVRQQGTALIGCYEYNDGVLDGTMEGRVMKMTWRESGGPDDRGLAVLVFAADGKSFRGFWWRLGDEMGAPSGHWDGEKIAAEVGGCPHWAGSVGGELKKKLSVDKRARLYGILFDLNSAVIRSESKPVLDEVLALLKSQADWKLTIEGHTDSTGAHDLNASLSAKRADSVKAYLVAGGIDASRLKTAGFGESKPVSDNASELGRAQNRRVELVRE
;
A
#
# COMPACT_ATOMS: atom_id res chain seq x y z
N MET A 1 72.11 48.91 -38.35
CA MET A 1 71.20 48.60 -37.23
C MET A 1 70.26 47.50 -37.66
N LYS A 2 70.22 46.41 -36.90
CA LYS A 2 69.47 45.17 -37.18
C LYS A 2 67.96 45.41 -37.20
N ARG A 3 67.25 44.78 -38.13
CA ARG A 3 65.91 44.18 -37.94
C ARG A 3 65.64 43.24 -39.13
N TYR A 4 65.95 41.96 -38.95
CA TYR A 4 65.57 40.89 -39.87
C TYR A 4 64.22 40.32 -39.41
N ALA A 5 63.32 40.20 -40.39
CA ALA A 5 62.03 39.55 -40.28
C ALA A 5 62.18 38.02 -40.17
N MET A 6 61.28 37.36 -39.44
CA MET A 6 61.00 35.94 -39.66
C MET A 6 59.61 35.53 -39.16
N ASN A 7 58.81 35.09 -40.13
CA ASN A 7 57.77 34.05 -40.14
C ASN A 7 56.73 33.94 -39.02
N CYS A 8 55.48 34.20 -39.42
CA CYS A 8 54.25 33.84 -38.73
C CYS A 8 53.90 32.38 -39.07
N PHE A 9 53.89 31.49 -38.07
CA PHE A 9 53.37 30.12 -38.19
C PHE A 9 51.97 30.08 -37.60
N SER A 10 50.98 29.70 -38.42
CA SER A 10 49.58 29.60 -38.05
C SER A 10 49.34 28.26 -37.33
N PHE A 11 48.96 28.30 -36.05
CA PHE A 11 48.49 27.13 -35.30
C PHE A 11 46.96 27.04 -35.41
N PHE A 12 46.45 26.01 -36.07
CA PHE A 12 45.03 25.67 -36.09
C PHE A 12 44.69 24.91 -34.79
N LEU A 13 43.98 25.56 -33.86
CA LEU A 13 43.45 24.93 -32.67
C LEU A 13 42.07 24.33 -33.01
N VAL A 14 42.00 23.01 -33.18
CA VAL A 14 40.73 22.29 -33.36
C VAL A 14 40.04 22.20 -32.01
N PHE A 15 39.01 23.03 -31.79
CA PHE A 15 38.08 22.88 -30.69
C PHE A 15 37.17 21.67 -30.96
N PHE A 16 37.37 20.57 -30.25
CA PHE A 16 36.37 19.50 -30.17
C PHE A 16 35.20 20.01 -29.32
N LEU A 17 34.10 20.41 -29.98
CA LEU A 17 32.82 20.68 -29.34
C LEU A 17 32.23 19.33 -28.92
N ILE A 18 32.48 18.88 -27.69
CA ILE A 18 31.75 17.76 -27.10
C ILE A 18 30.32 18.25 -26.86
N LEU A 19 29.42 17.95 -27.78
CA LEU A 19 27.98 18.03 -27.55
C LEU A 19 27.61 17.01 -26.47
N GLY A 20 27.62 17.46 -25.21
CA GLY A 20 27.03 16.74 -24.11
C GLY A 20 25.52 16.66 -24.33
N ILE A 21 25.05 15.57 -24.94
CA ILE A 21 23.65 15.19 -24.90
C ILE A 21 23.40 14.72 -23.47
N SER A 22 23.06 15.64 -22.58
CA SER A 22 22.39 15.29 -21.34
C SER A 22 21.11 14.55 -21.72
N PRO A 23 20.85 13.34 -21.20
CA PRO A 23 19.52 12.76 -21.35
C PRO A 23 18.55 13.73 -20.68
N ALA A 24 17.59 14.23 -21.45
CA ALA A 24 16.50 15.02 -20.91
C ALA A 24 15.85 14.18 -19.80
N SER A 25 16.05 14.56 -18.55
CA SER A 25 15.26 14.03 -17.45
C SER A 25 13.82 14.44 -17.74
N ALA A 26 12.99 13.46 -18.08
CA ALA A 26 11.54 13.66 -18.08
C ALA A 26 11.15 14.32 -16.74
N PRO A 27 10.28 15.34 -16.73
CA PRO A 27 9.77 15.84 -15.46
C PRO A 27 9.13 14.65 -14.74
N ALA A 28 9.63 14.33 -13.55
CA ALA A 28 9.09 13.26 -12.73
C ALA A 28 7.70 13.71 -12.24
N GLY A 29 6.67 13.48 -13.06
CA GLY A 29 5.29 13.52 -12.59
C GLY A 29 5.13 12.47 -11.49
N GLY A 30 4.48 12.85 -10.39
CA GLY A 30 4.18 11.92 -9.30
C GLY A 30 3.33 10.75 -9.79
N GLU A 31 3.41 9.62 -9.09
CA GLU A 31 2.55 8.47 -9.35
C GLU A 31 1.07 8.88 -9.19
N ILE A 32 0.24 8.61 -10.19
CA ILE A 32 -1.21 8.86 -10.12
C ILE A 32 -1.89 7.63 -9.53
N VAL A 33 -2.62 7.79 -8.43
CA VAL A 33 -3.26 6.69 -7.68
C VAL A 33 -4.73 7.00 -7.39
N ASN A 34 -5.52 5.95 -7.09
CA ASN A 34 -6.86 6.14 -6.50
C ASN A 34 -6.73 6.54 -5.03
N LEU A 35 -6.79 7.84 -4.74
CA LEU A 35 -6.68 8.40 -3.40
C LEU A 35 -7.87 8.06 -2.48
N LEU A 36 -9.01 7.64 -3.04
CA LEU A 36 -10.16 7.14 -2.28
C LEU A 36 -10.06 5.66 -1.95
N SER A 37 -9.05 4.94 -2.46
CA SER A 37 -8.83 3.54 -2.10
C SER A 37 -8.46 3.39 -0.63
N LEU A 38 -9.01 2.35 0.01
CA LEU A 38 -8.58 1.91 1.33
C LEU A 38 -7.09 1.50 1.32
N GLN A 39 -6.56 1.03 0.19
CA GLN A 39 -5.13 0.75 -0.01
C GLN A 39 -4.25 2.01 0.00
N GLN A 40 -4.85 3.18 -0.22
CA GLN A 40 -4.20 4.49 -0.06
C GLN A 40 -4.57 5.17 1.27
N GLY A 41 -5.28 4.47 2.17
CA GLY A 41 -5.57 4.94 3.53
C GLY A 41 -6.77 5.86 3.66
N ALA A 42 -7.68 5.87 2.67
CA ALA A 42 -8.97 6.52 2.80
C ALA A 42 -9.90 5.73 3.75
N LEU A 43 -10.78 6.43 4.46
CA LEU A 43 -11.83 5.83 5.28
C LEU A 43 -13.15 6.61 5.13
N PRO A 44 -14.31 5.94 5.20
CA PRO A 44 -15.57 6.63 5.43
C PRO A 44 -15.63 7.13 6.88
N VAL A 45 -16.05 8.38 7.06
CA VAL A 45 -16.25 9.04 8.37
C VAL A 45 -17.67 9.55 8.58
N VAL A 46 -18.45 9.67 7.50
CA VAL A 46 -19.90 9.84 7.53
C VAL A 46 -20.49 8.84 6.55
N ILE A 47 -21.42 8.03 7.04
CA ILE A 47 -22.02 6.92 6.30
C ILE A 47 -23.55 7.05 6.38
N PRO A 48 -24.28 7.03 5.25
CA PRO A 48 -25.73 6.96 5.27
C PRO A 48 -26.19 5.55 5.70
N PRO A 49 -27.44 5.40 6.19
CA PRO A 49 -28.01 4.09 6.51
C PRO A 49 -27.85 3.10 5.35
N THR A 50 -27.42 1.89 5.68
CA THR A 50 -27.10 0.82 4.72
C THR A 50 -28.07 -0.36 4.88
N TYR A 51 -28.26 -1.12 3.80
CA TYR A 51 -28.91 -2.42 3.81
C TYR A 51 -27.90 -3.56 4.04
N GLY A 52 -28.29 -4.54 4.86
CA GLY A 52 -27.44 -5.61 5.43
C GLY A 52 -26.20 -6.05 4.63
N GLY A 53 -25.00 -5.72 5.13
CA GLY A 53 -23.72 -6.14 4.54
C GLY A 53 -23.20 -5.26 3.40
N TRP A 54 -24.02 -4.35 2.86
CA TRP A 54 -23.65 -3.42 1.79
C TRP A 54 -23.03 -2.14 2.35
N ASN A 55 -21.91 -2.30 3.04
CA ASN A 55 -21.33 -1.22 3.82
C ASN A 55 -20.56 -0.22 2.94
N ALA A 56 -20.40 1.02 3.41
CA ALA A 56 -19.78 2.09 2.63
C ALA A 56 -18.29 1.89 2.35
N GLU A 57 -17.63 0.98 3.07
CA GLU A 57 -16.22 0.63 2.88
C GLU A 57 -16.00 -0.11 1.56
N ASN A 58 -17.01 -0.85 1.09
CA ASN A 58 -16.98 -1.54 -0.20
C ASN A 58 -16.78 -0.55 -1.35
N LEU A 59 -17.21 0.70 -1.20
CA LEU A 59 -16.96 1.75 -2.20
C LEU A 59 -15.47 2.08 -2.38
N LEU A 60 -14.62 1.66 -1.44
CA LEU A 60 -13.20 1.99 -1.37
C LEU A 60 -12.27 0.76 -1.50
N ASP A 61 -12.81 -0.42 -1.80
CA ASP A 61 -12.04 -1.67 -1.89
C ASP A 61 -11.36 -1.91 -3.26
N ASP A 62 -11.51 -0.96 -4.18
CA ASP A 62 -11.08 -0.98 -5.58
C ASP A 62 -11.84 -1.97 -6.50
N SER A 63 -12.80 -2.73 -5.98
CA SER A 63 -13.66 -3.63 -6.74
C SER A 63 -14.83 -2.89 -7.40
N ALA A 64 -15.35 -3.47 -8.48
CA ALA A 64 -16.64 -3.08 -9.09
C ALA A 64 -17.76 -4.09 -8.75
N GLU A 65 -17.45 -5.14 -7.99
CA GLU A 65 -18.35 -6.27 -7.68
C GLU A 65 -18.99 -6.16 -6.30
N THR A 66 -18.42 -5.33 -5.43
CA THR A 66 -18.91 -5.05 -4.08
C THR A 66 -19.34 -3.59 -4.01
N GLY A 67 -20.37 -3.32 -3.22
CA GLY A 67 -20.96 -1.98 -3.20
C GLY A 67 -21.69 -1.65 -1.91
N TRP A 68 -22.31 -0.48 -1.95
CA TRP A 68 -23.20 0.02 -0.93
C TRP A 68 -24.63 0.11 -1.48
N ALA A 69 -25.60 -0.17 -0.62
CA ALA A 69 -27.02 -0.02 -0.87
C ALA A 69 -27.66 0.71 0.31
N CYS A 70 -28.60 1.63 0.04
CA CYS A 70 -29.32 2.34 1.09
C CYS A 70 -30.28 1.42 1.86
N GLU A 71 -30.74 1.86 3.04
CA GLU A 71 -31.92 1.26 3.68
C GLU A 71 -33.17 1.40 2.79
N THR A 72 -34.09 0.43 2.85
CA THR A 72 -35.27 0.38 1.98
C THR A 72 -36.06 1.68 2.03
N GLY A 73 -36.36 2.25 0.86
CA GLY A 73 -37.15 3.47 0.73
C GLY A 73 -36.35 4.77 0.91
N LYS A 74 -35.10 4.70 1.36
CA LYS A 74 -34.21 5.87 1.48
C LYS A 74 -33.41 6.12 0.20
N VAL A 75 -34.11 6.22 -0.93
CA VAL A 75 -33.47 6.23 -2.26
C VAL A 75 -32.88 7.58 -2.70
N LYS A 76 -32.90 8.60 -1.84
CA LYS A 76 -32.46 9.98 -2.17
C LYS A 76 -31.61 10.58 -1.06
N ASP A 77 -30.80 11.55 -1.46
CA ASP A 77 -29.98 12.40 -0.59
C ASP A 77 -29.11 11.60 0.41
N ASN A 78 -28.49 10.53 -0.08
CA ASN A 78 -27.54 9.73 0.70
C ASN A 78 -26.17 10.38 0.65
N VAL A 79 -25.64 10.75 1.82
CA VAL A 79 -24.41 11.53 1.96
C VAL A 79 -23.33 10.69 2.63
N PHE A 80 -22.20 10.59 1.95
CA PHE A 80 -20.96 10.02 2.45
C PHE A 80 -19.94 11.14 2.66
N VAL A 81 -19.10 10.99 3.68
CA VAL A 81 -17.85 11.76 3.77
C VAL A 81 -16.72 10.78 3.96
N PHE A 82 -15.73 10.85 3.08
CA PHE A 82 -14.49 10.11 3.15
C PHE A 82 -13.37 11.04 3.62
N VAL A 83 -12.49 10.53 4.48
CA VAL A 83 -11.22 11.19 4.80
C VAL A 83 -10.12 10.47 4.03
N LEU A 84 -9.25 11.23 3.36
CA LEU A 84 -8.09 10.65 2.65
C LEU A 84 -7.03 10.17 3.65
N ALA A 85 -5.86 9.69 3.21
CA ALA A 85 -4.71 9.52 4.12
C ALA A 85 -4.02 10.85 4.43
N GLU A 86 -3.77 11.64 3.40
CA GLU A 86 -3.14 12.97 3.47
C GLU A 86 -3.98 14.00 2.73
N THR A 87 -3.67 15.29 2.88
CA THR A 87 -4.24 16.31 2.01
C THR A 87 -3.67 16.14 0.60
N ALA A 88 -4.53 15.99 -0.40
CA ALA A 88 -4.15 15.78 -1.79
C ALA A 88 -5.13 16.48 -2.74
N THR A 89 -4.78 16.62 -4.01
CA THR A 89 -5.67 17.15 -5.04
C THR A 89 -6.21 15.99 -5.87
N LEU A 90 -7.54 15.88 -5.99
CA LEU A 90 -8.19 14.94 -6.91
C LEU A 90 -8.59 15.69 -8.18
N ASP A 91 -8.26 15.17 -9.35
CA ASP A 91 -8.60 15.79 -10.64
C ASP A 91 -9.51 14.94 -11.53
N ARG A 92 -9.70 13.67 -11.21
CA ARG A 92 -10.63 12.78 -11.91
C ARG A 92 -11.38 11.88 -10.94
N PHE A 93 -12.66 11.67 -11.21
CA PHE A 93 -13.49 10.69 -10.51
C PHE A 93 -13.97 9.61 -11.47
N GLU A 94 -14.19 8.41 -10.95
CA GLU A 94 -14.71 7.27 -11.68
C GLU A 94 -15.74 6.54 -10.81
N PHE A 95 -16.81 6.06 -11.42
CA PHE A 95 -17.91 5.38 -10.74
C PHE A 95 -18.27 4.09 -11.46
N ASP A 96 -18.68 3.09 -10.67
CA ASP A 96 -19.17 1.80 -11.14
C ASP A 96 -20.60 1.55 -10.64
N THR A 97 -21.45 1.12 -11.56
CA THR A 97 -22.86 0.77 -11.30
C THR A 97 -23.29 -0.50 -12.05
N ALA A 98 -22.42 -1.22 -12.77
CA ALA A 98 -22.83 -2.37 -13.59
C ALA A 98 -23.40 -3.53 -12.78
N SER A 99 -22.91 -3.71 -11.56
CA SER A 99 -23.28 -4.80 -10.67
C SER A 99 -24.59 -4.55 -9.89
N VAL A 100 -25.29 -3.45 -10.15
CA VAL A 100 -26.58 -3.12 -9.54
C VAL A 100 -27.59 -4.26 -9.72
N ASP A 101 -28.20 -4.69 -8.61
CA ASP A 101 -29.09 -5.85 -8.57
C ASP A 101 -30.41 -5.55 -9.31
N ASP A 102 -31.08 -4.47 -8.91
CA ASP A 102 -32.40 -4.09 -9.42
C ASP A 102 -32.30 -3.02 -10.52
N ASP A 103 -33.04 -3.22 -11.62
CA ASP A 103 -33.18 -2.18 -12.66
C ASP A 103 -33.66 -0.86 -12.03
N GLY A 104 -32.96 0.24 -12.34
CA GLY A 104 -33.32 1.55 -11.83
C GLY A 104 -32.76 1.87 -10.44
N ALA A 105 -32.07 0.94 -9.77
CA ALA A 105 -31.50 1.16 -8.45
C ALA A 105 -30.13 1.84 -8.46
N GLY A 106 -29.43 1.91 -9.61
CA GLY A 106 -28.13 2.58 -9.68
C GLY A 106 -28.20 4.06 -9.28
N ALA A 107 -27.19 4.52 -8.55
CA ALA A 107 -27.00 5.93 -8.26
C ALA A 107 -26.97 6.73 -9.58
N LYS A 108 -27.74 7.82 -9.66
CA LYS A 108 -27.87 8.62 -10.88
C LYS A 108 -27.25 10.00 -10.73
N ASP A 109 -27.96 10.94 -10.12
CA ASP A 109 -27.46 12.31 -9.99
C ASP A 109 -26.56 12.40 -8.75
N VAL A 110 -25.26 12.60 -8.96
CA VAL A 110 -24.27 12.67 -7.89
C VAL A 110 -23.60 14.05 -7.83
N LEU A 111 -23.29 14.48 -6.60
CA LEU A 111 -22.50 15.66 -6.30
C LEU A 111 -21.27 15.24 -5.49
N VAL A 112 -20.08 15.63 -5.95
CA VAL A 112 -18.84 15.49 -5.19
C VAL A 112 -18.32 16.87 -4.80
N GLU A 113 -18.00 16.99 -3.52
CA GLU A 113 -17.44 18.19 -2.92
C GLU A 113 -16.19 17.83 -2.10
N VAL A 114 -15.29 18.79 -1.93
CA VAL A 114 -14.05 18.58 -1.16
C VAL A 114 -13.85 19.66 -0.11
N SER A 115 -13.16 19.32 0.98
CA SER A 115 -12.83 20.23 2.07
C SER A 115 -11.43 19.95 2.62
N THR A 116 -10.76 21.00 3.08
CA THR A 116 -9.56 20.92 3.94
C THR A 116 -9.82 21.44 5.36
N THR A 117 -11.07 21.75 5.71
CA THR A 117 -11.44 22.32 7.01
C THR A 117 -11.79 21.25 8.03
N SER A 118 -12.82 20.45 7.77
CA SER A 118 -13.24 19.35 8.65
C SER A 118 -14.18 18.41 7.90
N GLN A 119 -14.52 17.28 8.54
CA GLN A 119 -15.55 16.36 8.03
C GLN A 119 -16.95 16.97 7.92
N ALA A 120 -17.21 18.13 8.55
CA ALA A 120 -18.55 18.72 8.65
C ALA A 120 -18.71 20.06 7.91
N ALA A 121 -17.60 20.72 7.52
CA ALA A 121 -17.64 22.09 7.01
C ALA A 121 -16.58 22.34 5.94
N GLY A 122 -16.72 23.45 5.20
CA GLY A 122 -15.74 23.90 4.21
C GLY A 122 -15.79 23.17 2.88
N PHE A 123 -16.89 22.46 2.58
CA PHE A 123 -17.05 21.73 1.33
C PHE A 123 -17.32 22.66 0.15
N ALA A 124 -16.57 22.47 -0.92
CA ALA A 124 -16.76 23.14 -2.21
C ALA A 124 -17.00 22.11 -3.32
N PRO A 125 -17.94 22.36 -4.25
CA PRO A 125 -18.25 21.43 -5.34
C PRO A 125 -17.09 21.31 -6.33
N VAL A 126 -16.80 20.07 -6.71
CA VAL A 126 -15.78 19.73 -7.73
C VAL A 126 -16.34 18.85 -8.84
N LEU A 127 -17.51 18.24 -8.65
CA LEU A 127 -18.18 17.45 -9.68
C LEU A 127 -19.69 17.42 -9.45
N GLN A 128 -20.47 17.61 -10.51
CA GLN A 128 -21.90 17.31 -10.52
C GLN A 128 -22.26 16.65 -11.84
N VAL A 129 -22.68 15.38 -11.80
CA VAL A 129 -22.89 14.55 -13.00
C VAL A 129 -24.09 13.62 -12.81
N SER A 130 -24.64 13.16 -13.93
CA SER A 130 -25.62 12.08 -13.97
C SER A 130 -24.92 10.83 -14.48
N LEU A 131 -24.92 9.77 -13.67
CA LEU A 131 -24.40 8.46 -14.04
C LEU A 131 -25.40 7.73 -14.94
N ALA A 132 -24.89 6.84 -15.78
CA ALA A 132 -25.67 5.82 -16.44
C ALA A 132 -25.97 4.68 -15.46
N ASP A 133 -27.14 4.06 -15.62
CA ASP A 133 -27.48 2.85 -14.89
C ASP A 133 -26.70 1.67 -15.48
N LYS A 134 -26.33 0.72 -14.64
CA LYS A 134 -25.66 -0.53 -15.05
C LYS A 134 -24.42 -0.33 -15.93
N ALA A 135 -23.53 0.61 -15.56
CA ALA A 135 -22.32 0.89 -16.31
C ALA A 135 -21.10 1.12 -15.41
N ASP A 136 -19.98 0.49 -15.75
CA ASP A 136 -18.69 0.64 -15.07
C ASP A 136 -17.75 1.60 -15.80
N GLY A 137 -16.74 2.08 -15.08
CA GLY A 137 -15.68 2.92 -15.62
C GLY A 137 -16.18 4.29 -16.08
N GLN A 138 -17.23 4.83 -15.45
CA GLN A 138 -17.80 6.13 -15.80
C GLN A 138 -16.89 7.25 -15.32
N ARG A 139 -16.09 7.84 -16.21
CA ARG A 139 -15.02 8.78 -15.88
C ARG A 139 -15.41 10.23 -16.10
N PHE A 140 -15.13 11.06 -15.09
CA PHE A 140 -15.42 12.49 -15.13
C PHE A 140 -14.25 13.31 -14.60
N GLN A 141 -13.98 14.44 -15.25
CA GLN A 141 -12.97 15.40 -14.80
C GLN A 141 -13.56 16.30 -13.72
N ALA A 142 -12.77 16.58 -12.67
CA ALA A 142 -13.12 17.59 -11.70
C ALA A 142 -13.17 18.97 -12.39
N THR A 143 -14.16 19.78 -12.04
CA THR A 143 -14.32 21.13 -12.61
C THR A 143 -13.22 22.09 -12.14
N GLN A 144 -12.58 21.77 -11.01
CA GLN A 144 -11.51 22.54 -10.41
C GLN A 144 -10.54 21.63 -9.65
N LYS A 145 -9.24 21.95 -9.73
CA LYS A 145 -8.18 21.28 -8.96
C LYS A 145 -8.10 21.90 -7.57
N THR A 146 -8.82 21.31 -6.63
CA THR A 146 -8.93 21.81 -5.25
C THR A 146 -8.30 20.81 -4.28
N PRO A 147 -7.38 21.25 -3.38
CA PRO A 147 -6.88 20.41 -2.31
C PRO A 147 -8.02 19.87 -1.43
N ALA A 148 -7.89 18.63 -1.01
CA ALA A 148 -8.89 17.89 -0.26
C ALA A 148 -8.21 17.09 0.84
N ARG A 149 -8.78 17.16 2.05
CA ARG A 149 -8.56 16.20 3.12
C ARG A 149 -9.80 15.33 3.30
N TRP A 150 -10.97 15.91 3.07
CA TRP A 150 -12.27 15.26 3.09
C TRP A 150 -12.94 15.36 1.72
N VAL A 151 -13.60 14.29 1.30
CA VAL A 151 -14.40 14.20 0.07
C VAL A 151 -15.83 13.83 0.46
N ARG A 152 -16.80 14.66 0.09
CA ARG A 152 -18.22 14.41 0.30
C ARG A 152 -18.86 13.96 -0.99
N LEU A 153 -19.48 12.78 -0.98
CA LEU A 153 -20.32 12.28 -2.06
C LEU A 153 -21.78 12.39 -1.62
N THR A 154 -22.62 13.00 -2.45
CA THR A 154 -24.07 13.01 -2.28
C THR A 154 -24.73 12.32 -3.46
N ILE A 155 -25.40 11.20 -3.21
CA ILE A 155 -26.29 10.54 -4.18
C ILE A 155 -27.67 11.16 -4.02
N ARG A 156 -28.08 12.00 -4.97
CA ARG A 156 -29.35 12.74 -4.89
C ARG A 156 -30.54 11.87 -5.24
N ASN A 157 -30.39 10.94 -6.18
CA ASN A 157 -31.44 10.02 -6.62
C ASN A 157 -30.84 8.80 -7.35
N ASN A 158 -31.73 7.92 -7.81
CA ASN A 158 -31.44 6.76 -8.66
C ASN A 158 -32.22 6.84 -9.98
N HIS A 159 -32.18 5.75 -10.75
CA HIS A 159 -32.85 5.62 -12.04
C HIS A 159 -34.35 5.25 -11.96
N GLY A 160 -34.97 5.32 -10.78
CA GLY A 160 -36.41 5.17 -10.60
C GLY A 160 -36.84 4.05 -9.64
N SER A 161 -35.89 3.33 -9.03
CA SER A 161 -36.23 2.37 -7.98
C SER A 161 -36.80 3.07 -6.74
N GLU A 162 -37.92 2.57 -6.23
CA GLU A 162 -38.51 3.06 -4.98
C GLU A 162 -37.92 2.36 -3.75
N LYS A 163 -37.17 1.27 -3.95
CA LYS A 163 -36.66 0.43 -2.87
C LYS A 163 -35.25 0.82 -2.48
N TRP A 164 -34.34 0.93 -3.46
CA TRP A 164 -32.90 0.97 -3.21
C TRP A 164 -32.21 2.00 -4.08
N SER A 165 -31.14 2.56 -3.55
CA SER A 165 -30.10 3.23 -4.31
C SER A 165 -28.78 2.52 -4.05
N GLU A 166 -28.11 2.13 -5.12
CA GLU A 166 -26.90 1.30 -5.10
C GLU A 166 -25.74 2.01 -5.81
N LEU A 167 -24.54 1.84 -5.27
CA LEU A 167 -23.29 2.28 -5.89
C LEU A 167 -22.22 1.24 -5.58
N PHE A 168 -21.42 0.87 -6.57
CA PHE A 168 -20.39 -0.16 -6.37
C PHE A 168 -19.05 0.46 -6.06
N SER A 169 -18.62 1.47 -6.83
CA SER A 169 -17.37 2.15 -6.53
C SER A 169 -17.44 3.65 -6.72
N ILE A 170 -16.61 4.35 -5.94
CA ILE A 170 -16.14 5.68 -6.28
C ILE A 170 -14.62 5.69 -6.19
N ARG A 171 -13.97 6.00 -7.30
CA ARG A 171 -12.52 6.20 -7.35
C ARG A 171 -12.22 7.68 -7.57
N GLY A 172 -11.20 8.19 -6.88
CA GLY A 172 -10.76 9.57 -6.98
C GLY A 172 -9.27 9.61 -7.25
N PHE A 173 -8.87 10.11 -8.41
CA PHE A 173 -7.48 10.05 -8.87
C PHE A 173 -6.76 11.37 -8.67
N GLY A 174 -5.49 11.27 -8.28
CA GLY A 174 -4.58 12.39 -8.15
C GLY A 174 -3.15 11.91 -7.91
N GLU A 175 -2.21 12.85 -7.86
CA GLU A 175 -0.81 12.55 -7.51
C GLU A 175 -0.72 12.04 -6.07
N LYS A 176 0.01 10.93 -5.88
CA LYS A 176 0.25 10.34 -4.56
C LYS A 176 0.99 11.34 -3.66
N PRO A 177 0.39 11.76 -2.53
CA PRO A 177 1.03 12.71 -1.64
C PRO A 177 2.20 12.07 -0.88
N ALA A 178 3.11 12.91 -0.38
CA ALA A 178 4.11 12.46 0.59
C ALA A 178 3.41 11.96 1.86
N ILE A 179 3.79 10.77 2.31
CA ILE A 179 3.11 10.08 3.41
C ILE A 179 3.75 10.48 4.74
N SER A 180 2.92 10.78 5.74
CA SER A 180 3.37 11.08 7.10
C SER A 180 4.00 9.89 7.82
N ILE A 181 4.78 10.18 8.86
CA ILE A 181 5.39 9.15 9.71
C ILE A 181 4.28 8.34 10.38
N PRO A 182 4.33 7.00 10.35
CA PRO A 182 3.33 6.16 10.99
C PRO A 182 3.18 6.45 12.49
N VAL A 183 1.94 6.52 12.96
CA VAL A 183 1.62 6.49 14.39
C VAL A 183 2.02 5.14 14.96
N ASN A 184 2.53 5.09 16.20
CA ASN A 184 2.80 3.82 16.86
C ASN A 184 1.49 3.07 17.13
N ILE A 185 1.28 2.00 16.39
CA ILE A 185 0.09 1.15 16.51
C ILE A 185 0.30 -0.08 17.39
N SER A 186 1.46 -0.22 18.05
CA SER A 186 1.70 -1.36 18.93
C SER A 186 0.65 -1.41 20.04
N GLY A 187 0.19 -2.62 20.35
CA GLY A 187 -0.75 -2.87 21.43
C GLY A 187 -1.63 -4.09 21.20
N THR A 188 -2.66 -4.20 22.05
CA THR A 188 -3.69 -5.23 21.97
C THR A 188 -5.02 -4.58 21.63
N TYR A 189 -5.74 -5.20 20.71
CA TYR A 189 -7.01 -4.73 20.18
C TYR A 189 -8.06 -5.83 20.34
N THR A 190 -9.31 -5.46 20.61
CA THR A 190 -10.43 -6.30 20.20
C THR A 190 -10.50 -6.27 18.67
N SER A 191 -10.94 -7.36 18.05
CA SER A 191 -11.18 -7.36 16.61
C SER A 191 -12.30 -8.30 16.19
N THR A 192 -12.71 -8.21 14.93
CA THR A 192 -13.63 -9.16 14.27
C THR A 192 -13.25 -10.63 14.52
N TYR A 193 -11.95 -10.93 14.60
CA TYR A 193 -11.39 -12.28 14.76
C TYR A 193 -10.64 -12.44 16.09
N ALA A 194 -11.32 -12.11 17.20
CA ALA A 194 -10.82 -12.16 18.58
C ALA A 194 -9.67 -11.15 18.86
N GLN A 195 -8.91 -11.34 19.94
CA GLN A 195 -7.87 -10.37 20.28
C GLN A 195 -6.79 -10.36 19.20
N PHE A 196 -6.37 -9.15 18.83
CA PHE A 196 -5.38 -8.87 17.82
C PHE A 196 -4.21 -8.14 18.49
N HIS A 197 -3.04 -8.75 18.47
CA HIS A 197 -1.82 -8.21 19.07
C HIS A 197 -0.86 -7.83 17.97
N VAL A 198 -0.47 -6.56 17.92
CA VAL A 198 0.46 -6.07 16.91
C VAL A 198 1.64 -5.38 17.59
N ARG A 199 2.83 -5.67 17.09
CA ARG A 199 4.06 -4.97 17.42
C ARG A 199 4.60 -4.30 16.17
N GLN A 200 4.85 -3.01 16.29
CA GLN A 200 5.50 -2.21 15.26
C GLN A 200 6.97 -1.99 15.61
N GLN A 201 7.85 -2.28 14.65
CA GLN A 201 9.28 -2.00 14.72
C GLN A 201 9.69 -1.26 13.46
N GLY A 202 9.73 0.08 13.54
CA GLY A 202 9.87 0.94 12.35
C GLY A 202 8.67 0.77 11.43
N THR A 203 8.91 0.34 10.20
CA THR A 203 7.85 0.04 9.22
C THR A 203 7.46 -1.42 9.17
N ALA A 204 8.16 -2.32 9.89
CA ALA A 204 7.72 -3.71 9.99
C ALA A 204 6.66 -3.88 11.08
N LEU A 205 5.74 -4.79 10.80
CA LEU A 205 4.68 -5.21 11.69
C LEU A 205 4.75 -6.72 11.83
N ILE A 206 4.61 -7.19 13.06
CA ILE A 206 4.40 -8.59 13.38
C ILE A 206 3.34 -8.69 14.45
N GLY A 207 2.68 -9.83 14.51
CA GLY A 207 1.62 -10.01 15.47
C GLY A 207 1.02 -11.39 15.43
N CYS A 208 -0.05 -11.50 16.19
CA CYS A 208 -0.91 -12.66 16.19
C CYS A 208 -2.33 -12.23 16.53
N TYR A 209 -3.27 -13.10 16.20
CA TYR A 209 -4.63 -13.02 16.68
C TYR A 209 -5.08 -14.39 17.19
N GLU A 210 -6.03 -14.38 18.12
CA GLU A 210 -6.40 -15.60 18.86
C GLU A 210 -7.25 -16.58 18.04
N TYR A 211 -7.96 -16.10 17.01
CA TYR A 211 -8.74 -16.97 16.12
C TYR A 211 -7.81 -17.87 15.29
N ASN A 212 -8.07 -19.18 15.30
CA ASN A 212 -7.36 -20.22 14.54
C ASN A 212 -5.82 -20.14 14.57
N ASP A 213 -5.26 -19.76 15.73
CA ASP A 213 -3.82 -19.58 15.90
C ASP A 213 -3.20 -18.65 14.85
N GLY A 214 -3.89 -17.56 14.54
CA GLY A 214 -3.48 -16.59 13.53
C GLY A 214 -2.15 -15.91 13.83
N VAL A 215 -1.22 -15.93 12.87
CA VAL A 215 -0.01 -15.08 12.87
C VAL A 215 -0.04 -14.11 11.72
N LEU A 216 0.53 -12.93 11.94
CA LEU A 216 0.65 -11.92 10.90
C LEU A 216 2.04 -11.32 10.82
N ASP A 217 2.40 -10.94 9.60
CA ASP A 217 3.59 -10.17 9.29
C ASP A 217 3.27 -9.18 8.16
N GLY A 218 3.84 -7.99 8.22
CA GLY A 218 3.49 -6.95 7.26
C GLY A 218 4.30 -5.68 7.40
N THR A 219 3.82 -4.64 6.73
CA THR A 219 4.44 -3.32 6.71
C THR A 219 3.44 -2.22 6.95
N MET A 220 3.93 -1.10 7.48
CA MET A 220 3.18 0.13 7.66
C MET A 220 3.67 1.20 6.67
N GLU A 221 2.74 1.81 5.95
CA GLU A 221 2.96 2.99 5.10
C GLU A 221 1.97 4.09 5.54
N GLY A 222 2.46 5.08 6.29
CA GLY A 222 1.62 6.07 6.96
C GLY A 222 0.66 5.41 7.95
N ARG A 223 -0.64 5.44 7.65
CA ARG A 223 -1.72 4.82 8.42
C ARG A 223 -2.18 3.45 7.88
N VAL A 224 -1.56 2.96 6.79
CA VAL A 224 -1.97 1.75 6.09
C VAL A 224 -1.04 0.59 6.44
N MET A 225 -1.61 -0.45 7.05
CA MET A 225 -0.98 -1.73 7.30
C MET A 225 -1.32 -2.67 6.15
N LYS A 226 -0.29 -3.11 5.41
CA LYS A 226 -0.40 -4.21 4.45
C LYS A 226 0.24 -5.44 5.06
N MET A 227 -0.51 -6.52 5.22
CA MET A 227 -0.01 -7.71 5.91
C MET A 227 -0.36 -9.00 5.19
N THR A 228 0.41 -10.05 5.51
CA THR A 228 0.04 -11.44 5.29
C THR A 228 -0.45 -12.01 6.63
N TRP A 229 -1.56 -12.76 6.59
CA TRP A 229 -2.06 -13.55 7.71
C TRP A 229 -1.94 -15.05 7.38
N ARG A 230 -1.78 -15.89 8.41
CA ARG A 230 -1.73 -17.35 8.31
C ARG A 230 -2.33 -17.98 9.57
N GLU A 231 -3.10 -19.05 9.40
CA GLU A 231 -3.76 -19.80 10.45
C GLU A 231 -3.28 -21.26 10.47
N SER A 232 -3.64 -22.01 11.52
CA SER A 232 -3.20 -23.40 11.73
C SER A 232 -3.97 -24.45 10.91
N GLY A 233 -5.02 -24.05 10.17
CA GLY A 233 -5.91 -24.97 9.46
C GLY A 233 -5.32 -25.64 8.20
N GLY A 234 -4.23 -25.12 7.65
CA GLY A 234 -3.56 -25.71 6.50
C GLY A 234 -2.74 -24.73 5.68
N PRO A 235 -2.07 -25.20 4.60
CA PRO A 235 -1.27 -24.34 3.73
C PRO A 235 -2.09 -23.25 3.01
N ASP A 236 -3.40 -23.45 2.87
CA ASP A 236 -4.32 -22.54 2.17
C ASP A 236 -5.03 -21.56 3.12
N ASP A 237 -4.87 -21.72 4.44
CA ASP A 237 -5.41 -20.78 5.44
C ASP A 237 -4.44 -19.63 5.66
N ARG A 238 -4.28 -18.88 4.57
CA ARG A 238 -3.40 -17.73 4.47
C ARG A 238 -3.94 -16.74 3.46
N GLY A 239 -3.52 -15.50 3.60
CA GLY A 239 -3.95 -14.47 2.68
C GLY A 239 -3.31 -13.13 2.95
N LEU A 240 -3.81 -12.13 2.24
CA LEU A 240 -3.35 -10.75 2.37
C LEU A 240 -4.46 -9.92 3.00
N ALA A 241 -4.06 -8.87 3.70
CA ALA A 241 -4.98 -7.90 4.29
C ALA A 241 -4.43 -6.48 4.20
N VAL A 242 -5.35 -5.53 4.09
CA VAL A 242 -5.06 -4.10 4.17
C VAL A 242 -5.91 -3.52 5.28
N LEU A 243 -5.27 -3.01 6.32
CA LEU A 243 -5.92 -2.30 7.42
C LEU A 243 -5.50 -0.84 7.42
N VAL A 244 -6.45 0.05 7.65
CA VAL A 244 -6.24 1.48 7.79
C VAL A 244 -6.54 1.87 9.22
N PHE A 245 -5.53 2.38 9.90
CA PHE A 245 -5.66 2.87 11.27
C PHE A 245 -6.26 4.28 11.28
N ALA A 246 -7.06 4.59 12.30
CA ALA A 246 -7.46 5.95 12.60
C ALA A 246 -6.23 6.81 12.92
N ALA A 247 -6.37 8.13 12.78
CA ALA A 247 -5.26 9.07 12.98
C ALA A 247 -4.67 9.05 14.41
N ASP A 248 -5.44 8.59 15.40
CA ASP A 248 -4.99 8.41 16.78
C ASP A 248 -4.40 7.02 17.06
N GLY A 249 -4.41 6.12 16.07
CA GLY A 249 -3.93 4.75 16.18
C GLY A 249 -4.73 3.88 17.17
N LYS A 250 -5.95 4.28 17.54
CA LYS A 250 -6.78 3.54 18.52
C LYS A 250 -7.78 2.59 17.89
N SER A 251 -8.09 2.75 16.62
CA SER A 251 -8.91 1.79 15.89
C SER A 251 -8.34 1.54 14.51
N PHE A 252 -8.72 0.41 13.93
CA PHE A 252 -8.44 0.09 12.55
C PHE A 252 -9.66 -0.54 11.90
N ARG A 253 -9.64 -0.49 10.58
CA ARG A 253 -10.60 -1.10 9.70
C ARG A 253 -9.92 -1.58 8.45
N GLY A 254 -10.36 -2.66 7.86
CA GLY A 254 -9.81 -3.11 6.61
C GLY A 254 -10.46 -4.37 6.06
N PHE A 255 -9.80 -4.90 5.05
CA PHE A 255 -10.24 -6.06 4.30
C PHE A 255 -9.16 -7.12 4.29
N TRP A 256 -9.59 -8.37 4.13
CA TRP A 256 -8.70 -9.49 3.88
C TRP A 256 -9.22 -10.34 2.73
N TRP A 257 -8.29 -10.99 2.06
CA TRP A 257 -8.52 -11.92 0.96
C TRP A 257 -7.79 -13.22 1.24
N ARG A 258 -8.29 -14.34 0.72
CA ARG A 258 -7.44 -15.52 0.54
C ARG A 258 -6.36 -15.22 -0.50
N LEU A 259 -5.21 -15.85 -0.34
CA LEU A 259 -4.10 -15.64 -1.26
C LEU A 259 -4.50 -16.04 -2.68
N GLY A 260 -4.32 -15.12 -3.64
CA GLY A 260 -4.69 -15.31 -5.05
C GLY A 260 -6.03 -14.68 -5.44
N ASP A 261 -6.86 -14.30 -4.47
CA ASP A 261 -8.19 -13.72 -4.72
C ASP A 261 -8.18 -12.17 -4.64
N GLU A 262 -7.01 -11.53 -4.55
CA GLU A 262 -6.88 -10.10 -4.23
C GLU A 262 -7.37 -9.14 -5.33
N MET A 263 -7.76 -9.68 -6.48
CA MET A 263 -8.39 -8.94 -7.58
C MET A 263 -9.92 -8.92 -7.50
N GLY A 264 -10.51 -9.82 -6.71
CA GLY A 264 -11.95 -9.91 -6.52
C GLY A 264 -12.42 -9.23 -5.23
N ALA A 265 -13.70 -9.43 -4.92
CA ALA A 265 -14.31 -8.99 -3.67
C ALA A 265 -13.52 -9.47 -2.43
N PRO A 266 -13.38 -8.63 -1.39
CA PRO A 266 -12.82 -9.05 -0.10
C PRO A 266 -13.49 -10.32 0.44
N SER A 267 -12.69 -11.24 0.98
CA SER A 267 -13.20 -12.42 1.68
C SER A 267 -13.83 -12.08 3.03
N GLY A 268 -13.46 -10.93 3.61
CA GLY A 268 -14.08 -10.40 4.81
C GLY A 268 -13.46 -9.08 5.26
N HIS A 269 -13.95 -8.58 6.39
CA HIS A 269 -13.51 -7.33 7.00
C HIS A 269 -12.78 -7.59 8.32
N TRP A 270 -11.90 -6.66 8.68
CA TRP A 270 -11.22 -6.62 9.97
C TRP A 270 -11.42 -5.24 10.58
N ASP A 271 -12.19 -5.19 11.65
CA ASP A 271 -12.34 -3.98 12.46
C ASP A 271 -11.79 -4.25 13.85
N GLY A 272 -11.21 -3.24 14.48
CA GLY A 272 -10.69 -3.39 15.83
C GLY A 272 -10.50 -2.10 16.61
N GLU A 273 -10.55 -2.22 17.92
CA GLU A 273 -10.38 -1.12 18.88
C GLU A 273 -9.29 -1.48 19.90
N LYS A 274 -8.39 -0.53 20.17
CA LYS A 274 -7.28 -0.70 21.09
C LYS A 274 -7.80 -0.79 22.52
N ILE A 275 -7.46 -1.87 23.20
CA ILE A 275 -7.81 -2.11 24.60
C ILE A 275 -6.60 -2.02 25.54
N ALA A 276 -5.38 -2.17 25.03
CA ALA A 276 -4.15 -2.01 25.81
C ALA A 276 -2.99 -1.48 24.96
N ALA A 277 -2.09 -0.70 25.57
CA ALA A 277 -0.85 -0.26 24.92
C ALA A 277 0.20 -1.39 24.89
N GLU A 278 0.10 -2.30 25.85
CA GLU A 278 0.91 -3.49 25.96
C GLU A 278 0.59 -4.43 24.78
N VAL A 279 1.65 -4.82 24.09
CA VAL A 279 1.58 -5.92 23.13
C VAL A 279 1.43 -7.19 23.95
N GLY A 280 0.21 -7.74 23.99
CA GLY A 280 -0.06 -9.06 24.55
C GLY A 280 0.66 -10.15 23.74
N GLY A 281 0.18 -11.37 23.79
CA GLY A 281 0.79 -12.43 23.00
C GLY A 281 -0.12 -13.62 22.84
N CYS A 282 0.27 -14.48 21.91
CA CYS A 282 -0.42 -15.74 21.67
C CYS A 282 0.57 -16.90 21.84
N PRO A 283 0.11 -18.09 22.28
CA PRO A 283 0.98 -19.26 22.48
C PRO A 283 1.79 -19.67 21.23
N HIS A 284 1.24 -19.43 20.04
CA HIS A 284 1.82 -19.80 18.73
C HIS A 284 2.78 -18.77 18.14
N TRP A 285 2.88 -17.58 18.74
CA TRP A 285 3.68 -16.45 18.27
C TRP A 285 4.94 -16.25 19.11
N ALA A 286 6.09 -16.09 18.46
CA ALA A 286 7.39 -15.89 19.12
C ALA A 286 7.57 -14.50 19.74
N GLY A 287 6.61 -13.59 19.54
CA GLY A 287 6.57 -12.30 20.23
C GLY A 287 7.68 -11.30 19.83
N SER A 288 8.42 -11.51 18.75
CA SER A 288 9.43 -10.56 18.25
C SER A 288 9.81 -10.85 16.79
N VAL A 289 10.31 -9.84 16.07
CA VAL A 289 10.75 -10.02 14.67
C VAL A 289 11.90 -11.02 14.64
N GLY A 290 12.92 -10.85 15.50
CA GLY A 290 14.02 -11.79 15.63
C GLY A 290 13.56 -13.22 15.99
N GLY A 291 12.57 -13.37 16.87
CA GLY A 291 11.99 -14.66 17.25
C GLY A 291 11.30 -15.36 16.08
N GLU A 292 10.44 -14.64 15.34
CA GLU A 292 9.75 -15.17 14.16
C GLU A 292 10.73 -15.51 13.03
N LEU A 293 11.72 -14.65 12.78
CA LEU A 293 12.79 -14.91 11.82
C LEU A 293 13.59 -16.15 12.19
N LYS A 294 13.97 -16.29 13.47
CA LYS A 294 14.67 -17.47 13.97
C LYS A 294 13.84 -18.73 13.74
N LYS A 295 12.55 -18.71 14.09
CA LYS A 295 11.63 -19.84 13.89
C LYS A 295 11.56 -20.23 12.41
N LYS A 296 11.25 -19.30 11.51
CA LYS A 296 11.16 -19.53 10.06
C LYS A 296 12.48 -20.02 9.45
N LEU A 297 13.61 -19.37 9.76
CA LEU A 297 14.92 -19.80 9.23
C LEU A 297 15.38 -21.15 9.79
N SER A 298 14.95 -21.51 11.00
CA SER A 298 15.27 -22.81 11.59
C SER A 298 14.50 -23.94 10.90
N VAL A 299 13.19 -23.75 10.70
CA VAL A 299 12.27 -24.77 10.17
C VAL A 299 12.25 -24.77 8.64
N ASP A 300 11.92 -23.64 8.02
CA ASP A 300 11.65 -23.53 6.58
C ASP A 300 12.90 -23.23 5.76
N LYS A 301 14.02 -22.92 6.44
CA LYS A 301 15.25 -22.42 5.82
C LYS A 301 15.05 -21.15 4.97
N ARG A 302 13.88 -20.52 5.02
CA ARG A 302 13.56 -19.29 4.29
C ARG A 302 12.71 -18.37 5.16
N ALA A 303 12.98 -17.06 5.11
CA ALA A 303 12.16 -16.06 5.76
C ALA A 303 12.09 -14.78 4.94
N ARG A 304 10.89 -14.22 4.80
CA ARG A 304 10.70 -12.89 4.19
C ARG A 304 11.04 -11.80 5.21
N LEU A 305 11.77 -10.79 4.76
CA LEU A 305 12.03 -9.56 5.51
C LEU A 305 11.01 -8.50 5.12
N TYR A 306 10.05 -8.27 6.00
CA TYR A 306 9.13 -7.15 5.86
C TYR A 306 9.75 -5.86 6.41
N GLY A 307 9.36 -4.71 5.85
CA GLY A 307 9.79 -3.39 6.32
C GLY A 307 11.14 -2.93 5.78
N ILE A 308 11.74 -3.67 4.83
CA ILE A 308 12.89 -3.20 4.07
C ILE A 308 12.40 -2.34 2.91
N LEU A 309 12.57 -1.03 3.04
CA LEU A 309 12.05 -0.02 2.14
C LEU A 309 13.18 0.62 1.35
N PHE A 310 12.88 0.88 0.09
CA PHE A 310 13.73 1.56 -0.87
C PHE A 310 12.90 2.62 -1.59
N ASP A 311 13.52 3.72 -1.99
CA ASP A 311 12.86 4.68 -2.87
C ASP A 311 12.62 4.09 -4.27
N LEU A 312 11.74 4.72 -5.04
CA LEU A 312 11.46 4.34 -6.42
C LEU A 312 12.75 4.28 -7.24
N ASN A 313 12.97 3.17 -7.95
CA ASN A 313 14.19 2.89 -8.73
C ASN A 313 15.51 3.00 -7.93
N SER A 314 15.45 2.87 -6.60
CA SER A 314 16.61 2.98 -5.71
C SER A 314 16.93 1.66 -5.01
N ALA A 315 18.21 1.51 -4.67
CA ALA A 315 18.74 0.47 -3.78
C ALA A 315 19.26 1.04 -2.45
N VAL A 316 19.02 2.32 -2.18
CA VAL A 316 19.34 2.95 -0.89
C VAL A 316 18.31 2.53 0.14
N ILE A 317 18.78 1.90 1.22
CA ILE A 317 17.93 1.48 2.34
C ILE A 317 17.46 2.73 3.10
N ARG A 318 16.15 2.85 3.26
CA ARG A 318 15.55 3.93 4.07
C ARG A 318 15.84 3.72 5.56
N SER A 319 15.95 4.81 6.30
CA SER A 319 16.21 4.79 7.75
C SER A 319 15.20 3.96 8.54
N GLU A 320 13.95 3.94 8.07
CA GLU A 320 12.81 3.26 8.63
C GLU A 320 12.97 1.73 8.65
N SER A 321 13.87 1.20 7.82
CA SER A 321 14.18 -0.22 7.73
C SER A 321 15.27 -0.69 8.67
N LYS A 322 16.03 0.24 9.26
CA LYS A 322 17.14 -0.10 10.16
C LYS A 322 16.72 -0.96 11.35
N PRO A 323 15.59 -0.71 12.05
CA PRO A 323 15.17 -1.57 13.16
C PRO A 323 15.02 -3.04 12.76
N VAL A 324 14.49 -3.32 11.57
CA VAL A 324 14.35 -4.70 11.06
C VAL A 324 15.71 -5.31 10.77
N LEU A 325 16.62 -4.55 10.14
CA LEU A 325 17.96 -5.03 9.83
C LEU A 325 18.78 -5.28 11.09
N ASP A 326 18.56 -4.52 12.15
CA ASP A 326 19.20 -4.72 13.44
C ASP A 326 18.74 -6.02 14.13
N GLU A 327 17.47 -6.42 13.95
CA GLU A 327 16.96 -7.74 14.39
C GLU A 327 17.62 -8.89 13.62
N VAL A 328 17.78 -8.74 12.29
CA VAL A 328 18.53 -9.71 11.47
C VAL A 328 19.99 -9.80 11.91
N LEU A 329 20.60 -8.65 12.19
CA LEU A 329 21.97 -8.56 12.69
C LEU A 329 22.12 -9.27 14.04
N ALA A 330 21.23 -9.01 14.99
CA ALA A 330 21.21 -9.66 16.30
C ALA A 330 21.04 -11.18 16.18
N LEU A 331 20.14 -11.63 15.31
CA LEU A 331 19.94 -13.05 15.02
C LEU A 331 21.23 -13.69 14.49
N LEU A 332 21.86 -13.10 13.47
CA LEU A 332 23.09 -13.63 12.87
C LEU A 332 24.30 -13.60 13.79
N LYS A 333 24.35 -12.67 14.75
CA LYS A 333 25.34 -12.68 15.84
C LYS A 333 25.09 -13.84 16.81
N SER A 334 23.83 -14.13 17.12
CA SER A 334 23.47 -15.26 18.01
C SER A 334 23.62 -16.64 17.35
N GLN A 335 23.59 -16.71 16.02
CA GLN A 335 23.68 -17.94 15.24
C GLN A 335 24.94 -17.91 14.36
N ALA A 336 26.11 -18.03 15.00
CA ALA A 336 27.41 -17.81 14.34
C ALA A 336 27.70 -18.79 13.18
N ASP A 337 27.09 -19.97 13.19
CA ASP A 337 27.21 -21.03 12.19
C ASP A 337 26.29 -20.81 10.97
N TRP A 338 25.30 -19.92 11.07
CA TRP A 338 24.36 -19.71 9.97
C TRP A 338 25.00 -18.96 8.82
N LYS A 339 24.82 -19.51 7.61
CA LYS A 339 25.11 -18.88 6.32
C LYS A 339 23.80 -18.60 5.61
N LEU A 340 23.68 -17.40 5.03
CA LEU A 340 22.47 -16.96 4.37
C LEU A 340 22.75 -16.49 2.94
N THR A 341 21.79 -16.75 2.05
CA THR A 341 21.62 -16.01 0.79
C THR A 341 20.53 -14.97 0.98
N ILE A 342 20.84 -13.73 0.64
CA ILE A 342 19.91 -12.59 0.64
C ILE A 342 19.38 -12.46 -0.78
N GLU A 343 18.08 -12.69 -0.95
CA GLU A 343 17.41 -12.65 -2.25
C GLU A 343 16.60 -11.37 -2.38
N GLY A 344 16.84 -10.60 -3.44
CA GLY A 344 16.04 -9.43 -3.79
C GLY A 344 15.00 -9.75 -4.87
N HIS A 345 13.82 -9.16 -4.74
CA HIS A 345 12.70 -9.33 -5.67
C HIS A 345 12.03 -7.99 -6.00
N THR A 346 11.41 -7.90 -7.18
CA THR A 346 10.56 -6.79 -7.61
C THR A 346 9.17 -7.29 -7.95
N ASP A 347 8.22 -6.37 -8.12
CA ASP A 347 7.01 -6.64 -8.90
C ASP A 347 7.32 -6.65 -10.40
N SER A 348 6.29 -6.88 -11.22
CA SER A 348 6.40 -6.91 -12.69
C SER A 348 6.25 -5.56 -13.37
N THR A 349 6.37 -4.44 -12.64
CA THR A 349 6.31 -3.10 -13.24
C THR A 349 7.68 -2.69 -13.76
N GLY A 350 7.73 -2.11 -14.96
CA GLY A 350 8.97 -1.70 -15.61
C GLY A 350 9.64 -2.79 -16.44
N ALA A 351 10.87 -2.54 -16.87
CA ALA A 351 11.61 -3.44 -17.75
C ALA A 351 12.29 -4.58 -16.96
N HIS A 352 12.19 -5.80 -17.46
CA HIS A 352 12.77 -7.00 -16.84
C HIS A 352 14.24 -6.83 -16.43
N ASP A 353 15.10 -6.32 -17.32
CA ASP A 353 16.53 -6.17 -17.04
C ASP A 353 16.82 -5.12 -15.97
N LEU A 354 15.99 -4.07 -15.91
CA LEU A 354 16.05 -3.07 -14.85
C LEU A 354 15.66 -3.71 -13.51
N ASN A 355 14.59 -4.50 -13.48
CA ASN A 355 14.11 -5.21 -12.30
C ASN A 355 15.13 -6.23 -11.78
N ALA A 356 15.74 -7.01 -12.67
CA ALA A 356 16.82 -7.94 -12.32
C ALA A 356 18.01 -7.20 -11.68
N SER A 357 18.50 -6.12 -12.32
CA SER A 357 19.61 -5.31 -11.79
C SER A 357 19.27 -4.66 -10.45
N LEU A 358 18.08 -4.08 -10.33
CA LEU A 358 17.63 -3.38 -9.12
C LEU A 358 17.49 -4.35 -7.94
N SER A 359 16.92 -5.53 -8.16
CA SER A 359 16.76 -6.55 -7.13
C SER A 359 18.11 -7.03 -6.57
N ALA A 360 19.11 -7.23 -7.43
CA ALA A 360 20.47 -7.62 -7.02
C ALA A 360 21.12 -6.52 -6.17
N LYS A 361 21.04 -5.26 -6.61
CA LYS A 361 21.57 -4.11 -5.86
C LYS A 361 20.92 -3.97 -4.47
N ARG A 362 19.61 -4.21 -4.37
CA ARG A 362 18.90 -4.18 -3.08
C ARG A 362 19.39 -5.28 -2.13
N ALA A 363 19.62 -6.49 -2.63
CA ALA A 363 20.23 -7.56 -1.85
C ALA A 363 21.65 -7.21 -1.39
N ASP A 364 22.46 -6.61 -2.26
CA ASP A 364 23.80 -6.14 -1.94
C ASP A 364 23.80 -5.04 -0.86
N SER A 365 22.85 -4.11 -0.91
CA SER A 365 22.69 -3.09 0.14
C SER A 365 22.38 -3.70 1.50
N VAL A 366 21.53 -4.73 1.55
CA VAL A 366 21.23 -5.45 2.80
C VAL A 366 22.46 -6.19 3.31
N LYS A 367 23.21 -6.87 2.42
CA LYS A 367 24.48 -7.51 2.79
C LYS A 367 25.47 -6.48 3.35
N ALA A 368 25.64 -5.35 2.68
CA ALA A 368 26.55 -4.29 3.10
C ALA A 368 26.21 -3.78 4.51
N TYR A 369 24.91 -3.59 4.80
CA TYR A 369 24.45 -3.22 6.13
C TYR A 369 24.85 -4.26 7.20
N LEU A 370 24.60 -5.54 6.95
CA LEU A 370 24.91 -6.62 7.90
C LEU A 370 26.41 -6.79 8.11
N VAL A 371 27.22 -6.66 7.06
CA VAL A 371 28.68 -6.69 7.15
C VAL A 371 29.22 -5.50 7.95
N ALA A 372 28.70 -4.30 7.71
CA ALA A 372 29.04 -3.11 8.51
C ALA A 372 28.65 -3.29 9.99
N GLY A 373 27.60 -4.06 10.26
CA GLY A 373 27.19 -4.45 11.62
C GLY A 373 28.05 -5.53 12.29
N GLY A 374 29.05 -6.09 11.58
CA GLY A 374 30.02 -7.06 12.09
C GLY A 374 29.76 -8.52 11.71
N ILE A 375 28.87 -8.80 10.75
CA ILE A 375 28.73 -10.16 10.20
C ILE A 375 29.85 -10.43 9.18
N ASP A 376 30.51 -11.58 9.30
CA ASP A 376 31.51 -12.01 8.33
C ASP A 376 30.89 -12.13 6.92
N ALA A 377 31.49 -11.45 5.93
CA ALA A 377 31.00 -11.40 4.57
C ALA A 377 30.94 -12.78 3.90
N SER A 378 31.76 -13.75 4.32
CA SER A 378 31.74 -15.13 3.83
C SER A 378 30.49 -15.92 4.25
N ARG A 379 29.76 -15.43 5.26
CA ARG A 379 28.47 -16.00 5.70
C ARG A 379 27.29 -15.52 4.86
N LEU A 380 27.50 -14.54 3.98
CA LEU A 380 26.43 -13.85 3.25
C LEU A 380 26.65 -13.91 1.74
N LYS A 381 25.67 -14.47 1.03
CA LYS A 381 25.54 -14.40 -0.43
C LYS A 381 24.38 -13.48 -0.80
N THR A 382 24.38 -12.99 -2.03
CA THR A 382 23.29 -12.17 -2.58
C THR A 382 22.84 -12.73 -3.93
N ALA A 383 21.55 -12.60 -4.22
CA ALA A 383 20.97 -12.95 -5.50
C ALA A 383 19.83 -11.98 -5.83
N GLY A 384 19.73 -11.56 -7.09
CA GLY A 384 18.61 -10.77 -7.60
C GLY A 384 17.75 -11.62 -8.53
N PHE A 385 16.44 -11.65 -8.29
CA PHE A 385 15.50 -12.42 -9.11
C PHE A 385 14.56 -11.52 -9.94
N GLY A 386 14.61 -10.19 -9.76
CA GLY A 386 13.62 -9.29 -10.34
C GLY A 386 12.20 -9.80 -10.04
N GLU A 387 11.38 -9.88 -11.08
CA GLU A 387 9.99 -10.36 -11.04
C GLU A 387 9.85 -11.89 -11.22
N SER A 388 10.95 -12.62 -11.40
CA SER A 388 10.92 -14.03 -11.84
C SER A 388 10.43 -15.04 -10.79
N LYS A 389 10.22 -14.59 -9.55
CA LYS A 389 9.75 -15.42 -8.41
C LYS A 389 8.65 -14.68 -7.63
N PRO A 390 7.46 -14.48 -8.23
CA PRO A 390 6.35 -13.84 -7.56
C PRO A 390 5.81 -14.74 -6.43
N VAL A 391 5.25 -14.11 -5.41
CA VAL A 391 4.63 -14.75 -4.23
C VAL A 391 3.15 -14.39 -4.09
N SER A 392 2.68 -13.45 -4.90
CA SER A 392 1.29 -13.04 -5.08
C SER A 392 1.14 -12.48 -6.50
N ASP A 393 -0.09 -12.27 -6.93
CA ASP A 393 -0.40 -11.75 -8.26
C ASP A 393 0.16 -10.32 -8.45
N ASN A 394 0.72 -10.03 -9.63
CA ASN A 394 1.16 -8.67 -9.97
C ASN A 394 0.03 -7.79 -10.51
N ALA A 395 -1.16 -8.36 -10.78
CA ALA A 395 -2.32 -7.59 -11.20
C ALA A 395 -2.80 -6.65 -10.09
N SER A 396 -2.77 -7.08 -8.83
CA SER A 396 -3.22 -6.29 -7.68
C SER A 396 -2.07 -5.46 -7.07
N GLU A 397 -2.38 -4.27 -6.54
CA GLU A 397 -1.36 -3.47 -5.83
C GLU A 397 -0.88 -4.16 -4.55
N LEU A 398 -1.77 -4.86 -3.87
CA LEU A 398 -1.43 -5.63 -2.68
C LEU A 398 -0.44 -6.76 -3.01
N GLY A 399 -0.66 -7.48 -4.10
CA GLY A 399 0.25 -8.55 -4.53
C GLY A 399 1.59 -8.02 -5.07
N ARG A 400 1.59 -6.91 -5.82
CA ARG A 400 2.84 -6.20 -6.18
C ARG A 400 3.62 -5.78 -4.94
N ALA A 401 2.96 -5.25 -3.92
CA ALA A 401 3.61 -4.89 -2.66
C ALA A 401 4.27 -6.11 -1.98
N GLN A 402 3.68 -7.31 -2.07
CA GLN A 402 4.31 -8.54 -1.58
C GLN A 402 5.50 -8.97 -2.44
N ASN A 403 5.45 -8.76 -3.76
CA ASN A 403 6.52 -9.13 -4.67
C ASN A 403 7.77 -8.23 -4.51
N ARG A 404 7.59 -6.96 -4.14
CA ARG A 404 8.66 -6.03 -3.76
C ARG A 404 9.25 -6.37 -2.38
N ARG A 405 10.12 -7.38 -2.32
CA ARG A 405 10.61 -7.94 -1.04
C ARG A 405 12.08 -8.32 -1.06
N VAL A 406 12.60 -8.57 0.15
CA VAL A 406 13.86 -9.25 0.39
C VAL A 406 13.56 -10.54 1.16
N GLU A 407 14.21 -11.65 0.79
CA GLU A 407 14.13 -12.92 1.50
C GLU A 407 15.51 -13.38 1.97
N LEU A 408 15.55 -14.02 3.13
CA LEU A 408 16.72 -14.70 3.66
C LEU A 408 16.56 -16.19 3.46
N VAL A 409 17.58 -16.84 2.92
CA VAL A 409 17.62 -18.29 2.71
C VAL A 409 18.82 -18.87 3.45
N ARG A 410 18.58 -19.74 4.42
CA ARG A 410 19.61 -20.40 5.19
C ARG A 410 20.12 -21.64 4.45
N GLU A 411 21.44 -21.76 4.36
CA GLU A 411 22.12 -22.93 3.77
C GLU A 411 21.86 -24.25 4.54
#